data_AF-A0A800AQ80-F1
#
_entry.id   AF-A0A800AQ80-F1
#
_cell.length_a   1.000
_cell.length_b   1.000
_cell.length_c   1.000
_cell.angle_alpha   90.00
_cell.angle_beta   90.00
_cell.angle_gamma   90.00
#
_symmetry.space_group_name_H-M   'P 1'
#
loop_
_entity.id
_entity.type
_entity.pdbx_description
1 polymer ?
#
loop_
_entity_poly.entity_id
_entity_poly.type
_entity_poly.pdbx_seq_one_letter_code
_entity_poly.pdbx_strand_id
1 'polypeptide(L)'
;MHIPQNAQKVEVEGATVDFYKFQDGDETYYIFDTSRCGPPEPMVNAMAGLKLVKDSKTKLIMINHKKPMGLFDKIGQNYEIETKDLPDGNVKIIFSYLKDSSEKADLSDSSCHG
;
A
#
# COMPACT_ATOMS: atom_id res chain seq x y z
N MET A 1 -3.89 -7.56 -13.54
CA MET A 1 -2.82 -7.18 -12.59
C MET A 1 -1.96 -6.11 -13.26
N HIS A 2 -1.99 -4.88 -12.74
CA HIS A 2 -1.33 -3.71 -13.34
C HIS A 2 0.10 -3.54 -12.82
N ILE A 3 0.92 -4.57 -12.94
CA ILE A 3 2.32 -4.53 -12.51
C ILE A 3 3.18 -4.18 -13.74
N PRO A 4 4.07 -3.19 -13.65
CA PRO A 4 5.02 -2.89 -14.72
C PRO A 4 5.89 -4.10 -15.09
N GLN A 5 6.22 -4.26 -16.37
CA GLN A 5 7.02 -5.41 -16.84
C GLN A 5 8.43 -5.48 -16.22
N ASN A 6 8.99 -4.34 -15.81
CA ASN A 6 10.28 -4.25 -15.15
C ASN A 6 10.21 -4.42 -13.63
N ALA A 7 9.04 -4.69 -13.07
CA ALA A 7 8.90 -4.84 -11.63
C ALA A 7 9.49 -6.18 -11.15
N GLN A 8 10.24 -6.13 -10.07
CA GLN A 8 10.89 -7.28 -9.45
C GLN A 8 10.15 -7.67 -8.18
N LYS A 9 9.84 -8.95 -8.02
CA LYS A 9 9.26 -9.46 -6.78
C LYS A 9 10.22 -9.20 -5.60
N VAL A 10 9.69 -8.75 -4.48
CA VAL A 10 10.43 -8.50 -3.25
C VAL A 10 9.71 -9.13 -2.06
N GLU A 11 10.47 -9.58 -1.07
CA GLU A 11 9.91 -10.03 0.20
C GLU A 11 9.63 -8.83 1.10
N VAL A 12 8.43 -8.81 1.69
CA VAL A 12 8.01 -7.79 2.64
C VAL A 12 7.56 -8.49 3.90
N GLU A 13 8.26 -8.23 5.00
CA GLU A 13 7.97 -8.87 6.28
C GLU A 13 6.54 -8.57 6.75
N GLY A 14 5.80 -9.62 7.11
CA GLY A 14 4.39 -9.52 7.54
C GLY A 14 3.38 -9.41 6.40
N ALA A 15 3.80 -9.42 5.12
CA ALA A 15 2.90 -9.53 4.00
C ALA A 15 2.44 -10.99 3.77
N THR A 16 1.19 -11.16 3.33
CA THR A 16 0.61 -12.44 2.91
C THR A 16 0.45 -12.53 1.39
N VAL A 17 0.63 -11.41 0.68
CA VAL A 17 0.61 -11.34 -0.79
C VAL A 17 1.97 -10.92 -1.34
N ASP A 18 2.15 -11.14 -2.64
CA ASP A 18 3.36 -10.75 -3.34
C ASP A 18 3.46 -9.23 -3.50
N PHE A 19 4.65 -8.70 -3.20
CA PHE A 19 5.03 -7.33 -3.48
C PHE A 19 6.01 -7.27 -4.65
N TYR A 20 5.88 -6.24 -5.46
CA TYR A 20 6.77 -5.98 -6.58
C TYR A 20 7.32 -4.57 -6.49
N LYS A 21 8.62 -4.40 -6.76
CA LYS A 21 9.33 -3.14 -6.74
C LYS A 21 9.70 -2.73 -8.17
N PHE A 22 9.52 -1.46 -8.50
CA PHE A 22 10.04 -0.89 -9.75
C PHE A 22 10.49 0.56 -9.55
N GLN A 23 11.28 1.07 -10.50
CA GLN A 23 11.64 2.47 -10.57
C GLN A 23 10.88 3.14 -11.72
N ASP A 24 10.49 4.39 -11.49
CA ASP A 24 9.98 5.31 -12.51
C ASP A 24 10.63 6.68 -12.29
N GLY A 25 11.56 7.05 -13.17
CA GLY A 25 12.46 8.17 -12.96
C GLY A 25 13.28 8.02 -11.67
N ASP A 26 13.20 9.04 -10.80
CA ASP A 26 13.89 9.07 -9.50
C ASP A 26 13.07 8.47 -8.36
N GLU A 27 11.85 7.99 -8.63
CA GLU A 27 10.95 7.44 -7.63
C GLU A 27 11.00 5.92 -7.59
N THR A 28 10.85 5.37 -6.38
CA THR A 28 10.74 3.94 -6.12
C THR A 28 9.30 3.59 -5.78
N TYR A 29 8.75 2.61 -6.48
CA TYR A 29 7.39 2.15 -6.26
C TYR A 29 7.39 0.72 -5.75
N TYR A 30 6.55 0.46 -4.77
CA TYR A 30 6.14 -0.89 -4.36
C TYR A 30 4.67 -1.09 -4.73
N ILE A 31 4.32 -2.23 -5.31
CA ILE A 31 2.95 -2.56 -5.68
C ILE A 31 2.56 -3.94 -5.17
N PHE A 32 1.33 -4.04 -4.67
CA PHE A 32 0.71 -5.30 -4.24
C PHE A 32 -0.79 -5.29 -4.58
N ASP A 33 -1.37 -6.48 -4.68
CA ASP A 33 -2.76 -6.68 -5.11
C ASP A 33 -3.52 -7.50 -4.06
N THR A 34 -4.53 -6.88 -3.45
CA THR A 34 -5.46 -7.50 -2.49
C THR A 34 -6.89 -7.48 -3.00
N SER A 35 -7.11 -7.29 -4.31
CA SER A 35 -8.44 -7.23 -4.92
C SER A 35 -9.27 -8.51 -4.70
N ARG A 36 -8.62 -9.63 -4.36
CA ARG A 36 -9.27 -10.91 -4.08
C ARG A 36 -9.28 -11.27 -2.59
N CYS A 37 -8.77 -10.40 -1.72
CA CYS A 37 -8.65 -10.64 -0.29
C CYS A 37 -9.85 -10.06 0.48
N GLY A 38 -10.25 -10.74 1.56
CA GLY A 38 -11.23 -10.25 2.53
C GLY A 38 -10.57 -9.58 3.73
N PRO A 39 -11.26 -8.68 4.46
CA PRO A 39 -10.73 -8.17 5.73
C PRO A 39 -10.35 -9.31 6.70
N PRO A 40 -9.24 -9.20 7.46
CA PRO A 40 -8.37 -8.02 7.61
C PRO A 40 -7.21 -7.96 6.61
N GLU A 41 -7.09 -8.92 5.69
CA GLU A 41 -5.87 -9.13 4.89
C GLU A 41 -5.43 -7.90 4.06
N PRO A 42 -6.34 -7.13 3.41
CA PRO A 42 -5.98 -5.87 2.77
C PRO A 42 -5.29 -4.87 3.71
N MET A 43 -5.73 -4.80 4.97
CA MET A 43 -5.16 -3.89 5.96
C MET A 43 -3.78 -4.38 6.41
N VAL A 44 -3.63 -5.68 6.71
CA VAL A 44 -2.34 -6.27 7.12
C VAL A 44 -1.26 -6.01 6.08
N ASN A 45 -1.55 -6.27 4.80
CA ASN A 45 -0.60 -6.04 3.71
C ASN A 45 -0.32 -4.55 3.49
N ALA A 46 -1.33 -3.69 3.61
CA ALA A 46 -1.10 -2.25 3.53
C ALA A 46 -0.16 -1.76 4.64
N MET A 47 -0.36 -2.19 5.89
CA MET A 47 0.52 -1.82 7.01
C MET A 47 1.96 -2.33 6.80
N ALA A 48 2.13 -3.56 6.33
CA ALA A 48 3.43 -4.11 5.98
C ALA A 48 4.12 -3.29 4.88
N GLY A 49 3.39 -2.95 3.81
CA GLY A 49 3.88 -2.13 2.71
C GLY A 49 4.22 -0.69 3.11
N LEU A 50 3.41 -0.05 3.97
CA LEU A 50 3.61 1.33 4.41
C LEU A 50 4.92 1.51 5.18
N LYS A 51 5.43 0.45 5.81
CA LYS A 51 6.76 0.46 6.45
C LYS A 51 7.89 0.72 5.45
N LEU A 52 7.68 0.48 4.15
CA LEU A 52 8.67 0.75 3.10
C LEU A 52 8.73 2.23 2.69
N VAL A 53 7.65 2.99 2.94
CA VAL A 53 7.52 4.40 2.56
C VAL A 53 8.27 5.27 3.57
N LYS A 54 9.58 5.43 3.35
CA LYS A 54 10.50 6.14 4.28
C LYS A 54 10.85 7.57 3.87
N ASP A 55 10.55 7.96 2.64
CA ASP A 55 10.88 9.27 2.08
C ASP A 55 9.90 9.65 0.97
N SER A 56 10.00 10.90 0.52
CA SER A 56 9.14 11.46 -0.54
C SER A 56 9.35 10.83 -1.92
N LYS A 57 10.41 10.02 -2.11
CA LYS A 57 10.68 9.32 -3.37
C LYS A 57 10.10 7.92 -3.39
N THR A 58 9.61 7.42 -2.26
CA THR A 58 9.07 6.08 -2.13
C THR A 58 7.55 6.11 -2.07
N LYS A 59 6.90 5.36 -2.95
CA LYS A 59 5.44 5.27 -3.02
C LYS A 59 4.98 3.82 -2.91
N LEU A 60 3.82 3.63 -2.29
CA LEU A 60 3.17 2.33 -2.21
C LEU A 60 1.88 2.36 -3.03
N ILE A 61 1.71 1.37 -3.89
CA ILE A 61 0.51 1.16 -4.70
C ILE A 61 -0.20 -0.09 -4.20
N MET A 62 -1.48 0.07 -3.84
CA MET A 62 -2.37 -1.02 -3.50
C MET A 62 -3.46 -1.12 -4.56
N ILE A 63 -3.71 -2.32 -5.08
CA ILE A 63 -4.92 -2.63 -5.83
C ILE A 63 -5.90 -3.35 -4.91
N ASN A 64 -7.12 -2.85 -4.80
CA ASN A 64 -8.14 -3.44 -3.92
C ASN A 64 -9.51 -3.48 -4.58
N HIS A 65 -10.41 -4.33 -4.09
CA HIS A 65 -11.77 -4.44 -4.62
C HIS A 65 -12.64 -3.21 -4.36
N LYS A 66 -12.32 -2.42 -3.33
CA LYS A 66 -12.99 -1.15 -2.99
C LYS A 66 -12.09 -0.27 -2.11
N LYS A 67 -12.50 0.98 -1.89
CA LYS A 67 -11.79 1.90 -0.97
C LYS A 67 -11.85 1.35 0.48
N PRO A 68 -10.70 1.10 1.13
CA PRO A 68 -10.64 0.57 2.49
C PRO A 68 -10.78 1.71 3.51
N MET A 69 -12.00 2.18 3.76
CA MET A 69 -12.24 3.36 4.62
C MET A 69 -11.61 3.24 6.02
N GLY A 70 -11.68 2.07 6.66
CA GLY A 70 -11.05 1.87 7.97
C GLY A 70 -9.52 2.00 7.95
N LEU A 71 -8.86 1.73 6.81
CA LEU A 71 -7.43 2.02 6.65
C LEU A 71 -7.20 3.53 6.53
N PHE A 72 -8.04 4.22 5.76
CA PHE A 72 -7.93 5.68 5.58
C PHE A 72 -8.16 6.44 6.88
N ASP A 73 -9.12 6.01 7.70
CA ASP A 73 -9.36 6.60 9.02
C ASP A 73 -8.13 6.44 9.94
N LYS A 74 -7.40 5.33 9.78
CA LYS A 74 -6.25 5.01 10.61
C LYS A 74 -4.96 5.73 10.23
N ILE A 75 -4.68 5.88 8.93
CA ILE A 75 -3.40 6.40 8.43
C ILE A 75 -3.53 7.63 7.52
N GLY A 76 -4.75 8.12 7.27
CA GLY A 76 -5.00 9.21 6.32
C GLY A 76 -4.44 10.56 6.75
N GLN A 77 -4.09 10.74 8.03
CA GLN A 77 -3.35 11.91 8.50
C GLN A 77 -1.83 11.75 8.36
N ASN A 78 -1.36 10.52 8.14
CA ASN A 78 0.06 10.19 8.11
C ASN A 78 0.64 10.11 6.69
N TYR A 79 -0.21 9.89 5.68
CA TYR A 79 0.19 9.73 4.29
C TYR A 79 -0.70 10.55 3.38
N GLU A 80 -0.15 11.01 2.26
CA GLU A 80 -0.96 11.49 1.16
C GLU A 80 -1.55 10.28 0.41
N ILE A 81 -2.87 10.28 0.23
CA ILE A 81 -3.62 9.16 -0.33
C ILE A 81 -4.35 9.61 -1.59
N GLU A 82 -3.98 9.03 -2.72
CA GLU A 82 -4.70 9.18 -3.98
C GLU A 82 -5.47 7.90 -4.31
N THR A 83 -6.67 8.04 -4.84
CA THR A 83 -7.47 6.89 -5.31
C THR A 83 -7.89 7.07 -6.75
N LYS A 84 -7.84 5.98 -7.52
CA LYS A 84 -8.29 5.93 -8.90
C LYS A 84 -9.11 4.66 -9.13
N ASP A 85 -10.34 4.84 -9.58
CA ASP A 85 -11.18 3.72 -9.99
C ASP A 85 -10.62 3.11 -11.29
N LEU A 86 -10.57 1.79 -11.34
CA LEU A 86 -10.06 1.04 -12.48
C LEU A 86 -11.22 0.50 -13.33
N PRO A 87 -11.02 0.27 -14.65
CA PRO A 87 -12.09 -0.20 -15.54
C PRO A 87 -12.70 -1.56 -15.17
N ASP A 88 -11.99 -2.37 -14.39
CA ASP A 88 -12.42 -3.68 -13.91
C ASP A 88 -13.21 -3.62 -12.59
N GLY A 89 -13.50 -2.41 -12.08
CA GLY A 89 -14.23 -2.19 -10.83
C GLY A 89 -13.35 -2.20 -9.58
N ASN A 90 -12.05 -2.49 -9.72
CA ASN A 90 -11.10 -2.34 -8.61
C ASN A 90 -10.73 -0.87 -8.40
N VAL A 91 -10.05 -0.59 -7.29
CA VAL A 91 -9.52 0.72 -6.95
C VAL A 91 -8.01 0.62 -6.81
N LYS A 92 -7.29 1.49 -7.51
CA LYS A 92 -5.86 1.76 -7.28
C LYS A 92 -5.74 2.83 -6.21
N ILE A 93 -4.94 2.56 -5.19
CA ILE A 93 -4.66 3.47 -4.09
C ILE A 93 -3.15 3.72 -4.09
N ILE A 94 -2.75 4.98 -4.02
CA ILE A 94 -1.34 5.39 -3.98
C ILE A 94 -1.11 6.11 -2.65
N PHE A 95 -0.19 5.58 -1.85
CA PHE A 95 0.27 6.19 -0.62
C PHE A 95 1.62 6.85 -0.87
N SER A 96 1.71 8.15 -0.59
CA SER A 96 2.95 8.92 -0.65
C SER A 96 3.33 9.39 0.75
N TYR A 97 4.65 9.45 0.99
CA TYR A 97 5.20 9.96 2.23
C TYR A 97 4.82 11.43 2.46
N LEU A 98 4.40 11.74 3.68
CA LEU A 98 4.11 13.08 4.16
C LEU A 98 5.09 13.43 5.29
N LYS A 99 5.96 14.40 5.02
CA LYS A 99 7.00 14.82 5.96
C LYS A 99 6.40 15.23 7.32
N ASP A 100 7.06 14.81 8.40
CA ASP A 100 6.69 15.08 9.80
C ASP A 100 5.39 14.37 10.26
N SER A 101 4.73 13.61 9.39
CA SER A 101 3.48 12.89 9.67
C SER A 101 3.60 11.39 9.45
N SER A 102 4.31 10.92 8.41
CA SER A 102 4.46 9.50 8.10
C SER A 102 5.24 8.73 9.18
N GLU A 103 6.23 9.36 9.82
CA GLU A 103 7.01 8.74 10.91
C GLU A 103 6.20 8.50 12.18
N LYS A 104 5.09 9.22 12.32
CA LYS A 104 4.18 9.11 13.47
C LYS A 104 3.08 8.08 13.23
N ALA A 105 3.04 7.45 12.05
CA ALA A 105 2.04 6.44 11.74
C ALA A 105 2.18 5.24 12.67
N ASP A 106 1.08 4.85 13.33
CA ASP A 106 1.03 3.59 14.05
C ASP A 106 0.72 2.44 13.09
N LEU A 107 1.79 1.77 12.65
CA LEU A 107 1.75 0.62 11.76
C LEU A 107 1.91 -0.72 12.51
N SER A 108 1.72 -0.73 13.83
CA SER A 108 1.86 -1.93 14.65
C SER A 108 0.67 -2.88 14.54
N ASP A 109 -0.47 -2.35 14.09
CA ASP A 109 -1.73 -3.09 13.99
C ASP A 109 -1.72 -4.04 12.79
N SER A 110 -1.04 -5.16 13.01
CA SER A 110 -0.88 -6.29 12.11
C SER A 110 -1.62 -7.54 12.65
N SER A 111 -2.28 -7.41 13.80
CA SER A 111 -2.91 -8.51 14.51
C SER A 111 -4.42 -8.39 14.49
N CYS A 112 -5.03 -9.30 13.74
CA CYS A 112 -6.42 -9.68 13.92
C CYS A 112 -6.57 -10.24 15.34
N HIS A 113 -7.09 -9.44 16.27
CA HIS A 113 -7.66 -10.00 17.49
C HIS A 113 -8.97 -10.64 17.07
N GLY A 114 -8.96 -11.97 16.97
CA GLY A 114 -10.14 -12.79 16.68
C GLY A 114 -11.22 -12.68 17.73
#